data_AF-A0A934FS04-F1
#
_entry.id   AF-A0A934FS04-F1
#
_cell.length_a   1.000
_cell.length_b   1.000
_cell.length_c   1.000
_cell.angle_alpha   90.00
_cell.angle_beta   90.00
_cell.angle_gamma   90.00
#
_symmetry.space_group_name_H-M   'P 1'
#
loop_
_entity.id
_entity.type
_entity.pdbx_description
1 polymer ?
#
loop_
_entity_poly.entity_id
_entity_poly.type
_entity_poly.pdbx_seq_one_letter_code
_entity_poly.pdbx_strand_id
1 'polypeptide(L)'
;MRRSDDGASEVLRTEQVAVRQGQAEAEIAFADLSSDAPGVHTFAVEIDPPELEAPSPERHVIRARIEVLGERTRVLLIAGGPSHEFRILRNLLIRDKTIDVSCWLLSADPGFPQDGDVRIEKLPATREELEAFDVFVFLDPDSERLEPAFATLVAQQVLESGAGLFWACGEKYTLDALREGSRIAPIAELLPVVVDMEAADASIGLARGMPATWPFELSPAGRAHPALRIADDRTASEALWSRVPGFHFAFPVDHAKPAAQVLVEHHKPHGAGEVDSARPLVAAQFVGAGRVMFNATDDTYRWRAILETAYDRFWVRSIRFLFEGKIAAGNSRLRVLVDEARVELGQAVKVTAEARTETFEPLLDSSLELVMQGEDGSKERVTLAPVEGMPGRFETFVRPTATGFFRIEPAETVGGRAVTASFQVVPAALEKEGPVDLAELAAIAAGPGGRVVDRPTELAAACASIASQTRIESFTSSDTLWDAWWTVAALLGVLGLEWWLRKRANLL
;
A
#
# COMPACT_ATOMS: atom_id res chain seq x y z
N MET A 1 -10.36 18.59 -2.22
CA MET A 1 -9.57 19.67 -1.58
C MET A 1 -8.16 19.18 -1.28
N ARG A 2 -7.16 20.06 -1.26
CA ARG A 2 -5.80 19.80 -0.79
C ARG A 2 -5.53 20.64 0.43
N ARG A 3 -5.00 20.04 1.49
CA ARG A 3 -4.54 20.74 2.68
C ARG A 3 -3.03 20.55 2.82
N SER A 4 -2.29 21.65 2.88
CA SER A 4 -0.84 21.66 3.11
C SER A 4 -0.53 21.64 4.62
N ASP A 5 0.71 21.27 4.96
CA ASP A 5 1.20 21.22 6.35
C ASP A 5 1.15 22.58 7.08
N ASP A 6 1.05 23.71 6.36
CA ASP A 6 0.82 25.06 6.92
C ASP A 6 -0.64 25.35 7.29
N GLY A 7 -1.54 24.37 7.09
CA GLY A 7 -2.96 24.46 7.39
C GLY A 7 -3.80 25.12 6.30
N ALA A 8 -3.19 25.62 5.21
CA ALA A 8 -3.93 26.18 4.08
C ALA A 8 -4.72 25.08 3.36
N SER A 9 -5.99 25.36 3.05
CA SER A 9 -6.88 24.43 2.35
C SER A 9 -7.32 25.04 1.02
N GLU A 10 -7.10 24.29 -0.07
CA GLU A 10 -7.40 24.69 -1.43
C GLU A 10 -8.39 23.72 -2.08
N VAL A 11 -9.46 24.25 -2.68
CA VAL A 11 -10.39 23.46 -3.49
C VAL A 11 -9.77 23.25 -4.87
N LEU A 12 -9.22 22.07 -5.11
CA LEU A 12 -8.61 21.73 -6.39
C LEU A 12 -9.65 21.51 -7.51
N ARG A 13 -10.77 20.85 -7.19
CA ARG A 13 -11.83 20.51 -8.15
C ARG A 13 -13.15 20.27 -7.41
N THR A 14 -14.24 20.62 -8.08
CA THR A 14 -15.62 20.35 -7.66
C THR A 14 -16.34 19.66 -8.81
N GLU A 15 -17.11 18.61 -8.52
CA GLU A 15 -17.90 17.89 -9.52
C GLU A 15 -19.29 17.60 -8.95
N GLN A 16 -20.32 17.77 -9.78
CA GLN A 16 -21.69 17.40 -9.41
C GLN A 16 -22.00 16.01 -9.96
N VAL A 17 -22.43 15.11 -9.09
CA VAL A 17 -22.76 13.74 -9.46
C VAL A 17 -24.22 13.47 -9.19
N ALA A 18 -24.95 13.11 -10.24
CA ALA A 18 -26.32 12.67 -10.12
C ALA A 18 -26.35 11.17 -9.83
N VAL A 19 -26.71 10.80 -8.60
CA VAL A 19 -26.99 9.39 -8.25
C VAL A 19 -28.32 9.01 -8.89
N ARG A 20 -28.28 8.15 -9.91
CA ARG A 20 -29.49 7.69 -10.61
C ARG A 20 -30.34 6.82 -9.68
N GLN A 21 -31.67 6.94 -9.76
CA GLN A 21 -32.57 6.07 -9.00
C GLN A 21 -32.27 4.59 -9.29
N GLY A 22 -31.98 3.82 -8.24
CA GLY A 22 -31.65 2.39 -8.31
C GLY A 22 -30.15 2.07 -8.40
N GLN A 23 -29.26 3.06 -8.52
CA GLN A 23 -27.83 2.86 -8.30
C GLN A 23 -27.46 3.25 -6.87
N ALA A 24 -26.84 2.32 -6.14
CA ALA A 24 -26.36 2.58 -4.78
C ALA A 24 -24.99 3.29 -4.75
N GLU A 25 -24.24 3.23 -5.85
CA GLU A 25 -22.88 3.76 -5.95
C GLU A 25 -22.72 4.58 -7.23
N ALA A 26 -21.91 5.65 -7.14
CA ALA A 26 -21.41 6.41 -8.27
C ALA A 26 -19.90 6.60 -8.10
N GLU A 27 -19.12 6.11 -9.05
CA GLU A 27 -17.66 6.22 -9.01
C GLU A 27 -17.22 7.62 -9.47
N ILE A 28 -16.32 8.24 -8.69
CA ILE A 28 -15.73 9.54 -9.00
C ILE A 28 -14.22 9.37 -9.03
N ALA A 29 -13.58 9.79 -10.13
CA ALA A 29 -12.15 9.72 -10.29
C ALA A 29 -11.55 11.12 -10.45
N PHE A 30 -10.73 11.52 -9.47
CA PHE A 30 -9.91 12.72 -9.56
C PHE A 30 -8.53 12.35 -10.13
N ALA A 31 -8.42 12.35 -11.47
CA ALA A 31 -7.16 12.15 -12.18
C ALA A 31 -6.33 13.44 -12.28
N ASP A 32 -5.03 13.29 -12.56
CA ASP A 32 -4.09 14.36 -12.89
C ASP A 32 -3.88 15.44 -11.82
N LEU A 33 -4.10 15.09 -10.55
CA LEU A 33 -3.73 15.96 -9.43
C LEU A 33 -2.22 15.86 -9.18
N SER A 34 -1.49 16.95 -9.44
CA SER A 34 -0.07 17.08 -9.12
C SER A 34 0.17 18.23 -8.14
N SER A 35 1.26 18.14 -7.38
CA SER A 35 1.77 19.22 -6.53
C SER A 35 3.26 19.34 -6.76
N ASP A 36 3.73 20.54 -7.10
CA ASP A 36 5.16 20.82 -7.26
C ASP A 36 5.83 21.15 -5.91
N ALA A 37 5.03 21.36 -4.86
CA ALA A 37 5.53 21.62 -3.51
C ALA A 37 5.90 20.29 -2.83
N PRO A 38 7.18 20.09 -2.45
CA PRO A 38 7.58 18.97 -1.61
C PRO A 38 6.85 18.99 -0.27
N GLY A 39 6.74 17.82 0.34
CA GLY A 39 6.14 17.65 1.66
C GLY A 39 4.89 16.79 1.60
N VAL A 40 4.23 16.69 2.74
CA VAL A 40 3.07 15.81 2.84
C VAL A 40 1.80 16.62 2.64
N HIS A 41 0.95 16.14 1.75
CA HIS A 41 -0.31 16.77 1.38
C HIS A 41 -1.44 15.85 1.79
N THR A 42 -2.45 16.42 2.46
CA THR A 42 -3.68 15.68 2.76
C THR A 42 -4.72 16.07 1.71
N PHE A 43 -5.05 15.12 0.84
CA PHE A 43 -6.16 15.24 -0.09
C PHE A 43 -7.43 14.81 0.63
N ALA A 44 -8.49 15.60 0.51
CA ALA A 44 -9.79 15.29 1.06
C ALA A 44 -10.85 15.34 -0.06
N VAL A 45 -11.65 14.30 -0.15
CA VAL A 45 -12.90 14.30 -0.92
C VAL A 45 -14.01 14.55 0.07
N GLU A 46 -14.73 15.65 -0.12
CA GLU A 46 -15.86 16.07 0.70
C GLU A 46 -17.13 16.04 -0.14
N ILE A 47 -18.18 15.43 0.42
CA ILE A 47 -19.52 15.38 -0.17
C ILE A 47 -20.40 16.36 0.60
N ASP A 48 -21.12 17.21 -0.13
CA ASP A 48 -22.16 18.05 0.47
C ASP A 48 -23.41 17.18 0.70
N PRO A 49 -23.84 16.95 1.96
CA PRO A 49 -24.94 16.04 2.24
C PRO A 49 -26.30 16.60 1.75
N PRO A 50 -27.29 15.72 1.52
CA PRO A 50 -28.66 16.16 1.24
C PRO A 50 -29.24 16.99 2.40
N GLU A 51 -30.20 17.88 2.13
CA GLU A 51 -30.78 18.84 3.11
C GLU A 51 -31.25 18.25 4.47
N LEU A 52 -31.51 16.93 4.53
CA LEU A 52 -32.01 16.24 5.73
C LEU A 52 -30.91 15.58 6.58
N GLU A 53 -29.65 15.64 6.17
CA GLU A 53 -28.52 15.05 6.89
C GLU A 53 -27.53 16.12 7.34
N ALA A 54 -27.14 16.06 8.62
CA ALA A 54 -26.15 16.98 9.15
C ALA A 54 -24.75 16.63 8.62
N PRO A 55 -23.93 17.60 8.20
CA PRO A 55 -22.57 17.33 7.76
C PRO A 55 -21.75 16.72 8.89
N SER A 56 -21.22 15.51 8.65
CA SER A 56 -20.31 14.83 9.55
C SER A 56 -19.01 14.49 8.81
N PRO A 57 -17.83 14.92 9.31
CA PRO A 57 -16.55 14.57 8.71
C PRO A 57 -16.33 13.04 8.62
N GLU A 58 -16.90 12.27 9.55
CA GLU A 58 -16.77 10.82 9.59
C GLU A 58 -17.51 10.12 8.44
N ARG A 59 -18.60 10.73 7.95
CA ARG A 59 -19.45 10.17 6.88
C ARG A 59 -19.16 10.79 5.52
N HIS A 60 -18.84 12.08 5.48
CA HIS A 60 -18.81 12.85 4.23
C HIS A 60 -17.42 13.24 3.77
N VAL A 61 -16.37 12.93 4.55
CA VAL A 61 -14.99 13.30 4.19
C VAL A 61 -14.10 12.07 4.18
N ILE A 62 -13.60 11.71 3.01
CA ILE A 62 -12.52 10.73 2.86
C ILE A 62 -11.22 11.50 2.71
N ARG A 63 -10.21 11.13 3.51
CA ARG A 63 -8.88 11.73 3.45
C ARG A 63 -7.84 10.73 2.97
N ALA A 64 -6.94 11.18 2.12
CA ALA A 64 -5.78 10.43 1.66
C ALA A 64 -4.53 11.30 1.86
N ARG A 65 -3.56 10.79 2.60
CA ARG A 65 -2.27 11.46 2.82
C ARG A 65 -1.30 11.01 1.73
N ILE A 66 -0.76 11.97 0.99
CA ILE A 66 0.19 11.73 -0.11
C ILE A 66 1.46 12.51 0.19
N GLU A 67 2.58 11.80 0.32
CA GLU A 67 3.90 12.41 0.42
C GLU A 67 4.42 12.71 -0.98
N VAL A 68 4.68 13.99 -1.24
CA VAL A 68 5.35 14.46 -2.45
C VAL A 68 6.81 14.65 -2.10
N LEU A 69 7.63 13.72 -2.56
CA LEU A 69 9.07 13.78 -2.34
C LEU A 69 9.64 14.95 -3.16
N GLY A 70 10.41 15.81 -2.50
CA GLY A 70 11.12 16.90 -3.17
C GLY A 70 12.39 16.46 -3.89
N GLU A 71 12.81 15.21 -3.67
CA GLU A 71 14.00 14.63 -4.27
C GLU A 71 13.61 13.76 -5.46
N ARG A 72 14.39 13.88 -6.53
CA ARG A 72 14.30 13.01 -7.70
C ARG A 72 14.89 11.65 -7.39
N THR A 73 14.38 10.61 -8.03
CA THR A 73 14.92 9.26 -7.94
C THR A 73 16.27 9.22 -8.65
N ARG A 74 17.33 8.87 -7.93
CA ARG A 74 18.69 8.79 -8.48
C ARG A 74 18.95 7.39 -9.02
N VAL A 75 19.14 7.27 -10.32
CA VAL A 75 19.26 6.00 -11.04
C VAL A 75 20.67 5.83 -11.58
N LEU A 76 21.30 4.69 -11.30
CA LEU A 76 22.52 4.26 -11.99
C LEU A 76 22.17 3.24 -13.07
N LEU A 77 22.22 3.67 -14.34
CA LEU A 77 21.95 2.83 -15.51
C LEU A 77 23.26 2.28 -16.08
N ILE A 78 23.49 0.98 -15.90
CA ILE A 78 24.68 0.26 -16.38
C ILE A 78 24.27 -0.61 -17.56
N ALA A 79 24.93 -0.43 -18.70
CA ALA A 79 24.67 -1.23 -19.90
C ALA A 79 25.94 -1.89 -20.42
N GLY A 80 25.85 -3.16 -20.83
CA GLY A 80 26.97 -3.84 -21.48
C GLY A 80 27.36 -3.17 -22.80
N GLY A 81 26.37 -2.80 -23.61
CA GLY A 81 26.55 -2.22 -24.95
C GLY A 81 25.60 -1.07 -25.25
N PRO A 82 25.85 -0.29 -26.32
CA PRO A 82 24.97 0.81 -26.74
C PRO A 82 23.73 0.28 -27.48
N SER A 83 22.99 -0.64 -26.83
CA SER A 83 21.80 -1.29 -27.39
C SER A 83 20.69 -0.28 -27.70
N HIS A 84 19.70 -0.70 -28.50
CA HIS A 84 18.53 0.13 -28.74
C HIS A 84 17.79 0.45 -27.44
N GLU A 85 17.69 -0.54 -26.55
CA GLU A 85 17.12 -0.36 -25.20
C GLU A 85 17.86 0.72 -24.42
N PHE A 86 19.19 0.62 -24.31
CA PHE A 86 19.99 1.62 -23.60
C PHE A 86 19.76 3.02 -24.16
N ARG A 87 19.83 3.18 -25.47
CA ARG A 87 19.70 4.51 -26.12
C ARG A 87 18.33 5.12 -25.88
N ILE A 88 17.27 4.31 -25.96
CA ILE A 88 15.89 4.78 -25.81
C ILE A 88 15.58 5.05 -24.33
N LEU A 89 15.95 4.13 -23.43
CA LEU A 89 15.74 4.28 -21.99
C LEU A 89 16.50 5.48 -21.45
N ARG A 90 17.79 5.62 -21.79
CA ARG A 90 18.59 6.79 -21.41
C ARG A 90 17.91 8.10 -21.78
N ASN A 91 17.41 8.21 -23.02
CA ASN A 91 16.76 9.44 -23.48
C ASN A 91 15.42 9.68 -22.76
N LEU A 92 14.69 8.62 -22.40
CA LEU A 92 13.48 8.72 -21.58
C LEU A 92 13.82 9.24 -20.19
N LEU A 93 14.80 8.62 -19.51
CA LEU A 93 15.17 8.97 -18.14
C LEU A 93 15.74 10.39 -18.03
N ILE A 94 16.56 10.83 -18.98
CA ILE A 94 17.09 12.22 -19.02
C ILE A 94 15.96 13.26 -19.18
N ARG A 95 14.85 12.89 -19.82
CA ARG A 95 13.70 13.80 -20.04
C ARG A 95 12.71 13.81 -18.89
N ASP A 96 12.69 12.74 -18.09
CA ASP A 96 11.77 12.63 -16.97
C ASP A 96 12.18 13.59 -15.85
N LYS A 97 11.23 14.38 -15.35
CA LYS A 97 11.52 15.42 -14.34
C LYS A 97 11.67 14.87 -12.92
N THR A 98 11.31 13.60 -12.72
CA THR A 98 11.29 12.92 -11.43
C THR A 98 12.51 12.03 -11.21
N ILE A 99 13.37 11.89 -12.23
CA ILE A 99 14.52 10.97 -12.23
C ILE A 99 15.78 11.77 -12.56
N ASP A 100 16.82 11.55 -11.76
CA ASP A 100 18.19 11.91 -12.14
C ASP A 100 18.92 10.60 -12.50
N VAL A 101 19.47 10.49 -13.69
CA VAL A 101 20.12 9.30 -14.24
C VAL A 101 21.61 9.51 -14.52
N SER A 102 22.44 8.69 -13.90
CA SER A 102 23.84 8.49 -14.28
C SER A 102 23.94 7.23 -15.15
N CYS A 103 24.56 7.34 -16.33
CA CYS A 103 24.77 6.18 -17.18
C CYS A 103 26.21 5.68 -17.10
N TRP A 104 26.40 4.38 -17.22
CA TRP A 104 27.72 3.76 -17.39
C TRP A 104 27.68 2.70 -18.47
N LEU A 105 28.31 3.00 -19.60
CA LEU A 105 28.43 2.07 -20.72
C LEU A 105 29.71 1.24 -20.57
N LEU A 106 29.57 -0.05 -20.28
CA LEU A 106 30.71 -0.93 -20.02
C LEU A 106 31.60 -1.09 -21.26
N SER A 107 31.01 -1.19 -22.45
CA SER A 107 31.76 -1.30 -23.72
C SER A 107 32.49 -0.04 -24.17
N ALA A 108 32.30 1.11 -23.50
CA ALA A 108 32.93 2.37 -23.90
C ALA A 108 34.46 2.33 -23.73
N ASP A 109 35.15 3.14 -24.53
CA ASP A 109 36.60 3.32 -24.41
C ASP A 109 36.97 4.09 -23.13
N PRO A 110 38.14 3.84 -22.53
CA PRO A 110 38.61 4.62 -21.39
C PRO A 110 38.62 6.12 -21.69
N GLY A 111 38.03 6.92 -20.81
CA GLY A 111 37.90 8.37 -20.98
C GLY A 111 36.73 8.81 -21.86
N PHE A 112 35.89 7.89 -22.35
CA PHE A 112 34.63 8.24 -23.00
C PHE A 112 33.73 9.01 -22.01
N PRO A 113 33.21 10.20 -22.39
CA PRO A 113 32.31 10.96 -21.52
C PRO A 113 30.99 10.22 -21.40
N GLN A 114 30.69 9.76 -20.19
CA GLN A 114 29.47 9.01 -19.93
C GLN A 114 28.22 9.89 -20.05
N ASP A 115 27.13 9.23 -20.41
CA ASP A 115 25.82 9.86 -20.53
C ASP A 115 25.12 10.04 -19.18
N GLY A 116 24.01 10.78 -19.19
CA GLY A 116 23.22 11.10 -18.01
C GLY A 116 23.05 12.60 -17.84
N ASP A 117 22.05 13.00 -17.08
CA ASP A 117 21.92 14.37 -16.57
C ASP A 117 22.89 14.62 -15.42
N VAL A 118 23.14 13.59 -14.59
CA VAL A 118 24.21 13.54 -13.59
C VAL A 118 25.33 12.63 -14.11
N ARG A 119 26.38 13.22 -14.69
CA ARG A 119 27.50 12.46 -15.25
C ARG A 119 28.46 11.96 -14.17
N ILE A 120 28.92 10.72 -14.33
CA ILE A 120 29.96 10.11 -13.50
C ILE A 120 31.21 9.81 -14.34
N GLU A 121 32.39 10.02 -13.76
CA GLU A 121 33.68 9.74 -14.42
C GLU A 121 34.20 8.34 -14.12
N LYS A 122 33.75 7.75 -13.01
CA LYS A 122 34.07 6.40 -12.55
C LYS A 122 32.82 5.74 -11.96
N LEU A 123 32.79 4.41 -11.94
CA LEU A 123 31.83 3.71 -11.10
C LEU A 123 32.12 3.97 -9.62
N PRO A 124 31.08 4.07 -8.77
CA PRO A 124 31.23 4.13 -7.32
C PRO A 124 32.07 2.95 -6.80
N ALA A 125 33.08 3.24 -5.99
CA ALA A 125 33.99 2.22 -5.45
C ALA A 125 33.77 1.95 -3.95
N THR A 126 33.01 2.81 -3.27
CA THR A 126 32.71 2.67 -1.85
C THR A 126 31.21 2.62 -1.59
N ARG A 127 30.84 2.16 -0.38
CA ARG A 127 29.45 2.10 0.05
C ARG A 127 28.81 3.49 0.06
N GLU A 128 29.53 4.49 0.52
CA GLU A 128 29.09 5.89 0.63
C GLU A 128 28.86 6.51 -0.75
N GLU A 129 29.74 6.23 -1.72
CA GLU A 129 29.54 6.68 -3.11
C GLU A 129 28.28 6.02 -3.73
N LEU A 130 27.93 4.79 -3.32
CA LEU A 130 26.73 4.10 -3.78
C LEU A 130 25.43 4.59 -3.13
N GLU A 131 25.48 5.18 -1.92
CA GLU A 131 24.30 5.79 -1.28
C GLU A 131 23.73 6.97 -2.08
N ALA A 132 24.53 7.52 -3.00
CA ALA A 132 24.09 8.50 -3.98
C ALA A 132 23.05 7.96 -4.98
N PHE A 133 22.84 6.64 -5.05
CA PHE A 133 21.90 6.01 -5.97
C PHE A 133 20.78 5.28 -5.23
N ASP A 134 19.58 5.37 -5.78
CA ASP A 134 18.36 4.79 -5.23
C ASP A 134 17.93 3.53 -5.98
N VAL A 135 18.19 3.47 -7.29
CA VAL A 135 17.87 2.33 -8.15
C VAL A 135 19.05 2.03 -9.07
N PHE A 136 19.44 0.76 -9.15
CA PHE A 136 20.41 0.23 -10.09
C PHE A 136 19.69 -0.46 -11.24
N VAL A 137 19.99 -0.08 -12.49
CA VAL A 137 19.43 -0.72 -13.68
C VAL A 137 20.57 -1.35 -14.48
N PHE A 138 20.52 -2.65 -14.66
CA PHE A 138 21.48 -3.40 -15.48
C PHE A 138 20.81 -3.84 -16.78
N LEU A 139 21.35 -3.39 -17.91
CA LEU A 139 20.95 -3.82 -19.25
C LEU A 139 22.06 -4.68 -19.86
N ASP A 140 21.83 -5.99 -19.93
CA ASP A 140 22.76 -6.97 -20.49
C ASP A 140 24.23 -6.72 -20.06
N PRO A 141 24.55 -6.73 -18.75
CA PRO A 141 25.84 -6.26 -18.27
C PRO A 141 26.98 -7.23 -18.59
N ASP A 142 28.12 -6.67 -19.04
CA ASP A 142 29.36 -7.41 -19.25
C ASP A 142 30.04 -7.68 -17.88
N SER A 143 29.96 -8.91 -17.39
CA SER A 143 30.50 -9.30 -16.10
C SER A 143 32.02 -9.14 -16.01
N GLU A 144 32.76 -9.25 -17.12
CA GLU A 144 34.22 -9.13 -17.11
C GLU A 144 34.69 -7.69 -16.93
N ARG A 145 33.83 -6.71 -17.21
CA ARG A 145 34.13 -5.28 -17.06
C ARG A 145 33.69 -4.70 -15.73
N LEU A 146 33.09 -5.50 -14.85
CA LEU A 146 32.69 -5.09 -13.50
C LEU A 146 33.60 -5.72 -12.46
N GLU A 147 34.00 -4.92 -11.48
CA GLU A 147 34.80 -5.41 -10.36
C GLU A 147 33.92 -6.23 -9.39
N PRO A 148 34.40 -7.37 -8.86
CA PRO A 148 33.64 -8.16 -7.89
C PRO A 148 33.28 -7.39 -6.61
N ALA A 149 34.14 -6.44 -6.20
CA ALA A 149 33.88 -5.57 -5.06
C ALA A 149 32.66 -4.66 -5.31
N PHE A 150 32.54 -4.09 -6.52
CA PHE A 150 31.39 -3.30 -6.92
C PHE A 150 30.09 -4.11 -6.85
N ALA A 151 30.10 -5.33 -7.41
CA ALA A 151 28.93 -6.20 -7.38
C ALA A 151 28.47 -6.54 -5.95
N THR A 152 29.44 -6.81 -5.08
CA THR A 152 29.19 -7.06 -3.65
C THR A 152 28.56 -5.84 -2.97
N LEU A 153 29.07 -4.64 -3.24
CA LEU A 153 28.53 -3.41 -2.64
C LEU A 153 27.11 -3.10 -3.15
N VAL A 154 26.84 -3.28 -4.44
CA VAL A 154 25.49 -3.13 -5.01
C VAL A 154 24.53 -4.13 -4.36
N ALA A 155 24.93 -5.40 -4.25
CA ALA A 155 24.10 -6.42 -3.61
C ALA A 155 23.77 -6.07 -2.15
N GLN A 156 24.76 -5.58 -1.40
CA GLN A 156 24.55 -5.10 -0.03
C GLN A 156 23.61 -3.89 0.03
N GLN A 157 23.71 -2.93 -0.89
CA GLN A 157 22.81 -1.77 -0.94
C GLN A 157 21.36 -2.19 -1.19
N VAL A 158 21.12 -3.19 -2.04
CA VAL A 158 19.78 -3.76 -2.26
C VAL A 158 19.29 -4.45 -0.99
N LEU A 159 20.12 -5.31 -0.39
CA LEU A 159 19.75 -6.11 0.78
C LEU A 159 19.51 -5.28 2.05
N GLU A 160 20.33 -4.26 2.29
CA GLU A 160 20.40 -3.56 3.57
C GLU A 160 19.81 -2.16 3.55
N SER A 161 20.00 -1.43 2.45
CA SER A 161 19.62 -0.02 2.33
C SER A 161 18.35 0.19 1.51
N GLY A 162 17.77 -0.89 0.99
CA GLY A 162 16.52 -0.87 0.25
C GLY A 162 16.64 -0.38 -1.19
N ALA A 163 17.86 -0.27 -1.72
CA ALA A 163 18.07 0.14 -3.11
C ALA A 163 17.32 -0.80 -4.07
N GLY A 164 16.74 -0.22 -5.11
CA GLY A 164 16.06 -0.96 -6.16
C GLY A 164 17.03 -1.60 -7.13
N LEU A 165 16.70 -2.79 -7.65
CA LEU A 165 17.47 -3.43 -8.73
C LEU A 165 16.55 -3.79 -9.89
N PHE A 166 16.86 -3.32 -11.09
CA PHE A 166 16.26 -3.78 -12.34
C PHE A 166 17.30 -4.51 -13.17
N TRP A 167 16.98 -5.71 -13.67
CA TRP A 167 17.80 -6.43 -14.62
C TRP A 167 17.03 -6.68 -15.91
N ALA A 168 17.57 -6.26 -17.06
CA ALA A 168 17.09 -6.63 -18.38
C ALA A 168 18.12 -7.53 -19.08
N CYS A 169 17.67 -8.71 -19.50
CA CYS A 169 18.51 -9.63 -20.25
C CYS A 169 18.64 -9.20 -21.71
N GLY A 170 19.85 -9.29 -22.25
CA GLY A 170 20.11 -9.18 -23.68
C GLY A 170 20.85 -10.42 -24.20
N GLU A 171 21.06 -10.46 -25.51
CA GLU A 171 21.68 -11.60 -26.20
C GLU A 171 23.20 -11.71 -26.02
N LYS A 172 23.88 -10.64 -25.55
CA LYS A 172 25.33 -10.54 -25.68
C LYS A 172 26.09 -10.97 -24.43
N TYR A 173 25.67 -10.54 -23.25
CA TYR A 173 26.46 -10.69 -22.03
C TYR A 173 25.73 -11.44 -20.91
N THR A 174 24.41 -11.50 -20.95
CA THR A 174 23.58 -12.07 -19.88
C THR A 174 23.93 -13.53 -19.60
N LEU A 175 24.25 -14.32 -20.63
CA LEU A 175 24.63 -15.72 -20.46
C LEU A 175 25.87 -15.86 -19.57
N ASP A 176 26.93 -15.10 -19.85
CA ASP A 176 28.16 -15.14 -19.06
C ASP A 176 27.97 -14.49 -17.69
N ALA A 177 27.17 -13.43 -17.63
CA ALA A 177 26.83 -12.72 -16.40
C ALA A 177 26.10 -13.58 -15.37
N LEU A 178 25.24 -14.51 -15.81
CA LEU A 178 24.46 -15.40 -14.96
C LEU A 178 25.10 -16.77 -14.75
N ARG A 179 26.26 -17.03 -15.36
CA ARG A 179 26.98 -18.30 -15.20
C ARG A 179 27.56 -18.41 -13.78
N GLU A 180 27.64 -19.64 -13.28
CA GLU A 180 28.33 -19.94 -12.03
C GLU A 180 29.78 -19.44 -12.08
N GLY A 181 30.23 -18.77 -11.01
CA GLY A 181 31.56 -18.16 -10.94
C GLY A 181 31.68 -16.78 -11.62
N SER A 182 30.60 -16.22 -12.16
CA SER A 182 30.56 -14.85 -12.66
C SER A 182 31.02 -13.83 -11.62
N ARG A 183 31.78 -12.83 -12.05
CA ARG A 183 32.26 -11.73 -11.19
C ARG A 183 31.14 -10.92 -10.55
N ILE A 184 29.95 -10.97 -11.14
CA ILE A 184 28.76 -10.27 -10.67
C ILE A 184 27.70 -11.20 -10.06
N ALA A 185 28.11 -12.43 -9.69
CA ALA A 185 27.26 -13.39 -8.98
C ALA A 185 26.51 -12.78 -7.77
N PRO A 186 27.10 -11.90 -6.93
CA PRO A 186 26.37 -11.29 -5.82
C PRO A 186 25.10 -10.52 -6.24
N ILE A 187 25.07 -9.95 -7.45
CA ILE A 187 23.89 -9.28 -8.01
C ILE A 187 22.94 -10.32 -8.62
N ALA A 188 23.49 -11.26 -9.40
CA ALA A 188 22.71 -12.31 -10.08
C ALA A 188 21.91 -13.19 -9.10
N GLU A 189 22.47 -13.46 -7.92
CA GLU A 189 21.81 -14.22 -6.85
C GLU A 189 20.55 -13.53 -6.31
N LEU A 190 20.42 -12.21 -6.45
CA LEU A 190 19.24 -11.46 -6.03
C LEU A 190 18.07 -11.57 -7.01
N LEU A 191 18.30 -12.08 -8.22
CA LEU A 191 17.26 -12.13 -9.25
C LEU A 191 16.10 -13.05 -8.81
N PRO A 192 14.83 -12.69 -9.13
CA PRO A 192 13.63 -13.39 -8.69
C PRO A 192 13.35 -14.71 -9.44
N VAL A 193 14.30 -15.19 -10.24
CA VAL A 193 14.13 -16.34 -11.12
C VAL A 193 15.29 -17.32 -11.01
N VAL A 194 15.04 -18.55 -11.43
CA VAL A 194 16.05 -19.55 -11.74
C VAL A 194 16.08 -19.68 -13.26
N VAL A 195 17.24 -19.38 -13.85
CA VAL A 195 17.42 -19.41 -15.30
C VAL A 195 17.73 -20.83 -15.81
N ASP A 196 17.35 -21.11 -17.05
CA ASP A 196 17.66 -22.37 -17.72
C ASP A 196 18.96 -22.20 -18.53
N MET A 197 20.10 -22.48 -17.89
CA MET A 197 21.42 -22.30 -18.50
C MET A 197 21.67 -23.26 -19.66
N GLU A 198 21.09 -24.48 -19.63
CA GLU A 198 21.25 -25.45 -20.72
C GLU A 198 20.52 -24.96 -21.98
N ALA A 199 19.28 -24.50 -21.84
CA ALA A 199 18.54 -23.88 -22.94
C ALA A 199 19.19 -22.58 -23.41
N ALA A 200 19.76 -21.78 -22.50
CA ALA A 200 20.47 -20.55 -22.83
C ALA A 200 21.73 -20.84 -23.68
N ASP A 201 22.60 -21.76 -23.26
CA ASP A 201 23.77 -22.21 -24.02
C ASP A 201 23.39 -22.78 -25.41
N ALA A 202 22.22 -23.42 -25.53
CA ALA A 202 21.74 -23.99 -26.79
C ALA A 202 21.08 -22.95 -27.75
N SER A 203 20.72 -21.77 -27.27
CA SER A 203 19.86 -20.83 -27.99
C SER A 203 20.50 -19.45 -28.23
N ILE A 204 21.32 -18.96 -27.30
CA ILE A 204 21.89 -17.60 -27.32
C ILE A 204 23.12 -17.54 -28.23
N GLY A 205 23.31 -16.43 -28.95
CA GLY A 205 24.46 -16.21 -29.82
C GLY A 205 24.43 -16.94 -31.17
N LEU A 206 23.40 -17.74 -31.45
CA LEU A 206 23.26 -18.47 -32.72
C LEU A 206 22.75 -17.62 -33.89
N ALA A 207 22.59 -16.30 -33.72
CA ALA A 207 21.98 -15.42 -34.72
C ALA A 207 20.69 -16.00 -35.33
N ARG A 208 19.93 -16.77 -34.53
CA ARG A 208 18.61 -17.26 -34.92
C ARG A 208 17.68 -16.06 -34.84
N GLY A 209 17.70 -15.22 -35.87
CA GLY A 209 16.69 -14.18 -36.04
C GLY A 209 15.34 -14.87 -36.03
N MET A 210 14.63 -14.78 -34.91
CA MET A 210 13.33 -15.45 -34.76
C MET A 210 12.33 -14.65 -35.60
N PRO A 211 11.83 -15.21 -36.72
CA PRO A 211 11.03 -14.43 -37.66
C PRO A 211 9.64 -14.10 -37.09
N ALA A 212 9.18 -14.84 -36.09
CA ALA A 212 7.90 -14.63 -35.42
C ALA A 212 8.11 -14.12 -33.99
N THR A 213 7.31 -13.14 -33.59
CA THR A 213 7.23 -12.64 -32.22
C THR A 213 6.62 -13.70 -31.30
N TRP A 214 7.14 -13.81 -30.08
CA TRP A 214 6.58 -14.67 -29.05
C TRP A 214 5.46 -13.92 -28.32
N PRO A 215 4.27 -14.55 -28.15
CA PRO A 215 3.19 -13.95 -27.40
C PRO A 215 3.48 -13.98 -25.89
N PHE A 216 2.89 -13.03 -25.18
CA PHE A 216 2.95 -12.94 -23.72
C PHE A 216 1.61 -12.52 -23.16
N GLU A 217 1.41 -12.80 -21.88
CA GLU A 217 0.21 -12.45 -21.14
C GLU A 217 0.56 -11.93 -19.75
N LEU A 218 -0.29 -11.06 -19.22
CA LEU A 218 -0.19 -10.65 -17.83
C LEU A 218 -0.71 -11.76 -16.93
N SER A 219 0.09 -12.16 -15.95
CA SER A 219 -0.37 -13.03 -14.87
C SER A 219 -1.44 -12.31 -14.03
N PRO A 220 -2.22 -13.02 -13.19
CA PRO A 220 -3.16 -12.39 -12.26
C PRO A 220 -2.49 -11.35 -11.35
N ALA A 221 -1.26 -11.66 -10.91
CA ALA A 221 -0.43 -10.74 -10.15
C ALA A 221 -0.01 -9.51 -10.96
N GLY A 222 0.42 -9.71 -12.22
CA GLY A 222 0.81 -8.63 -13.12
C GLY A 222 -0.30 -7.61 -13.39
N ARG A 223 -1.55 -8.08 -13.54
CA ARG A 223 -2.72 -7.20 -13.75
C ARG A 223 -2.98 -6.25 -12.58
N ALA A 224 -2.62 -6.66 -11.36
CA ALA A 224 -2.76 -5.84 -10.16
C ALA A 224 -1.49 -5.04 -9.82
N HIS A 225 -0.36 -5.35 -10.46
CA HIS A 225 0.94 -4.80 -10.06
C HIS A 225 1.12 -3.33 -10.51
N PRO A 226 1.55 -2.41 -9.62
CA PRO A 226 1.63 -0.99 -9.94
C PRO A 226 2.61 -0.66 -11.07
N ALA A 227 3.70 -1.43 -11.20
CA ALA A 227 4.68 -1.26 -12.28
C ALA A 227 4.10 -1.55 -13.68
N LEU A 228 3.07 -2.39 -13.78
CA LEU A 228 2.45 -2.77 -15.06
C LEU A 228 1.18 -1.98 -15.36
N ARG A 229 0.80 -1.00 -14.54
CA ARG A 229 -0.34 -0.13 -14.84
C ARG A 229 0.08 0.92 -15.88
N ILE A 230 0.04 0.59 -17.16
CA ILE A 230 0.45 1.46 -18.28
C ILE A 230 -0.65 2.43 -18.76
N ALA A 231 -1.81 2.44 -18.11
CA ALA A 231 -2.85 3.47 -18.26
C ALA A 231 -3.42 3.82 -16.88
N ASP A 232 -4.14 4.93 -16.74
CA ASP A 232 -4.62 5.38 -15.42
C ASP A 232 -5.77 4.52 -14.89
N ASP A 233 -6.62 4.05 -15.81
CA ASP A 233 -7.64 3.04 -15.56
C ASP A 233 -7.11 1.61 -15.79
N ARG A 234 -7.58 0.65 -14.98
CA ARG A 234 -7.16 -0.75 -15.07
C ARG A 234 -7.64 -1.39 -16.37
N THR A 235 -8.88 -1.14 -16.79
CA THR A 235 -9.43 -1.71 -18.03
C THR A 235 -8.70 -1.15 -19.25
N ALA A 236 -8.43 0.16 -19.25
CA ALA A 236 -7.62 0.81 -20.27
C ALA A 236 -6.19 0.25 -20.31
N SER A 237 -5.59 -0.05 -19.15
CA SER A 237 -4.25 -0.63 -19.06
C SER A 237 -4.23 -2.03 -19.66
N GLU A 238 -5.21 -2.88 -19.33
CA GLU A 238 -5.35 -4.22 -19.91
C GLU A 238 -5.56 -4.16 -21.44
N ALA A 239 -6.39 -3.23 -21.92
CA ALA A 239 -6.59 -3.01 -23.36
C ALA A 239 -5.31 -2.54 -24.05
N LEU A 240 -4.51 -1.69 -23.41
CA LEU A 240 -3.23 -1.24 -23.95
C LEU A 240 -2.21 -2.37 -24.03
N TRP A 241 -2.13 -3.21 -23.00
CA TRP A 241 -1.26 -4.41 -22.99
C TRP A 241 -1.59 -5.38 -24.13
N SER A 242 -2.87 -5.56 -24.47
CA SER A 242 -3.27 -6.42 -25.60
C SER A 242 -2.74 -5.96 -26.98
N ARG A 243 -2.28 -4.70 -27.07
CA ARG A 243 -1.73 -4.08 -28.29
C ARG A 243 -0.22 -3.99 -28.28
N VAL A 244 0.43 -4.28 -27.15
CA VAL A 244 1.90 -4.28 -27.06
C VAL A 244 2.41 -5.45 -27.90
N PRO A 245 3.37 -5.21 -28.81
CA PRO A 245 3.89 -6.28 -29.65
C PRO A 245 4.65 -7.29 -28.79
N GLY A 246 4.64 -8.56 -29.22
CA GLY A 246 5.50 -9.58 -28.65
C GLY A 246 6.98 -9.27 -28.86
N PHE A 247 7.84 -10.14 -28.33
CA PHE A 247 9.29 -9.98 -28.37
C PHE A 247 9.93 -10.99 -29.32
N HIS A 248 11.16 -10.73 -29.76
CA HIS A 248 11.95 -11.63 -30.60
C HIS A 248 13.03 -12.36 -29.82
N PHE A 249 13.33 -11.91 -28.60
CA PHE A 249 14.26 -12.53 -27.68
C PHE A 249 13.66 -12.62 -26.27
N ALA A 250 13.78 -13.78 -25.64
CA ALA A 250 13.65 -13.94 -24.19
C ALA A 250 14.73 -14.90 -23.71
N PHE A 251 15.45 -14.49 -22.67
CA PHE A 251 16.43 -15.32 -21.99
C PHE A 251 15.71 -16.52 -21.36
N PRO A 252 16.19 -17.76 -21.55
CA PRO A 252 15.52 -18.93 -21.00
C PRO A 252 15.44 -18.89 -19.47
N VAL A 253 14.22 -18.87 -18.96
CA VAL A 253 13.92 -18.97 -17.53
C VAL A 253 13.27 -20.31 -17.26
N ASP A 254 13.75 -21.03 -16.25
CA ASP A 254 13.11 -22.27 -15.84
C ASP A 254 11.85 -21.96 -15.00
N HIS A 255 12.04 -21.31 -13.85
CA HIS A 255 10.92 -20.96 -12.97
C HIS A 255 11.24 -19.71 -12.13
N ALA A 256 10.19 -19.10 -11.56
CA ALA A 256 10.36 -18.05 -10.57
C ALA A 256 10.70 -18.63 -9.20
N LYS A 257 11.53 -17.93 -8.41
CA LYS A 257 11.83 -18.33 -7.03
C LYS A 257 10.53 -18.36 -6.18
N PRO A 258 10.45 -19.14 -5.08
CA PRO A 258 9.22 -19.29 -4.31
C PRO A 258 8.60 -17.99 -3.77
N ALA A 259 9.42 -16.98 -3.48
CA ALA A 259 8.98 -15.67 -2.98
C ALA A 259 8.81 -14.62 -4.09
N ALA A 260 9.05 -14.98 -5.34
CA ALA A 260 8.91 -14.09 -6.48
C ALA A 260 7.49 -14.10 -7.01
N GLN A 261 7.06 -12.93 -7.48
CA GLN A 261 5.81 -12.73 -8.17
C GLN A 261 6.08 -12.63 -9.66
N VAL A 262 5.57 -13.59 -10.44
CA VAL A 262 5.60 -13.50 -11.90
C VAL A 262 4.57 -12.46 -12.33
N LEU A 263 5.00 -11.46 -13.11
CA LEU A 263 4.15 -10.36 -13.56
C LEU A 263 3.72 -10.55 -15.03
N VAL A 264 4.65 -11.02 -15.86
CA VAL A 264 4.38 -11.32 -17.27
C VAL A 264 4.90 -12.73 -17.56
N GLU A 265 4.08 -13.52 -18.23
CA GLU A 265 4.40 -14.86 -18.69
C GLU A 265 4.43 -14.88 -20.21
N HIS A 266 5.26 -15.74 -20.78
CA HIS A 266 5.32 -15.92 -22.22
C HIS A 266 5.21 -17.38 -22.62
N HIS A 267 4.77 -17.58 -23.85
CA HIS A 267 4.54 -18.88 -24.47
C HIS A 267 5.38 -19.00 -25.74
N LYS A 268 5.78 -20.23 -26.10
CA LYS A 268 6.40 -20.45 -27.42
C LYS A 268 5.34 -20.18 -28.50
N PRO A 269 5.70 -19.62 -29.66
CA PRO A 269 4.75 -19.48 -30.76
C PRO A 269 4.10 -20.83 -31.12
N HIS A 270 2.79 -20.83 -31.36
CA HIS A 270 2.04 -22.03 -31.74
C HIS A 270 2.70 -22.74 -32.94
N GLY A 271 2.97 -24.04 -32.81
CA GLY A 271 3.63 -24.86 -33.84
C GLY A 271 5.07 -25.27 -33.53
N ALA A 272 5.67 -24.76 -32.44
CA ALA A 272 7.01 -25.13 -31.99
C ALA A 272 7.02 -26.34 -31.04
N GLY A 273 6.60 -27.51 -31.52
CA GLY A 273 7.03 -28.87 -31.11
C GLY A 273 6.97 -29.36 -29.64
N GLU A 274 6.73 -28.53 -28.64
CA GLU A 274 6.74 -28.90 -27.21
C GLU A 274 5.47 -28.45 -26.49
N VAL A 275 5.19 -29.10 -25.36
CA VAL A 275 4.13 -28.70 -24.43
C VAL A 275 4.35 -27.22 -24.06
N ASP A 276 3.37 -26.39 -24.40
CA ASP A 276 3.40 -24.95 -24.17
C ASP A 276 3.26 -24.64 -22.68
N SER A 277 4.39 -24.63 -21.96
CA SER A 277 4.45 -24.17 -20.58
C SER A 277 4.76 -22.67 -20.55
N ALA A 278 3.91 -21.92 -19.85
CA ALA A 278 4.14 -20.52 -19.55
C ALA A 278 5.49 -20.37 -18.82
N ARG A 279 6.35 -19.49 -19.31
CA ARG A 279 7.63 -19.17 -18.67
C ARG A 279 7.63 -17.71 -18.19
N PRO A 280 8.27 -17.38 -17.05
CA PRO A 280 8.35 -16.00 -16.59
C PRO A 280 9.13 -15.12 -17.57
N LEU A 281 8.51 -14.05 -18.05
CA LEU A 281 9.16 -12.99 -18.82
C LEU A 281 9.59 -11.85 -17.90
N VAL A 282 8.68 -11.42 -17.02
CA VAL A 282 8.94 -10.36 -16.03
C VAL A 282 8.54 -10.88 -14.66
N ALA A 283 9.44 -10.75 -13.69
CA ALA A 283 9.19 -11.14 -12.31
C ALA A 283 9.72 -10.08 -11.35
N ALA A 284 9.08 -9.96 -10.19
CA ALA A 284 9.50 -9.06 -9.13
C ALA A 284 9.54 -9.79 -7.78
N GLN A 285 10.43 -9.36 -6.89
CA GLN A 285 10.56 -9.93 -5.55
C GLN A 285 11.09 -8.87 -4.56
N PHE A 286 10.72 -9.00 -3.30
CA PHE A 286 11.39 -8.33 -2.19
C PHE A 286 12.62 -9.12 -1.76
N VAL A 287 13.78 -8.48 -1.74
CA VAL A 287 15.06 -9.11 -1.41
C VAL A 287 15.77 -8.25 -0.36
N GLY A 288 15.83 -8.74 0.88
CA GLY A 288 16.22 -7.93 2.02
C GLY A 288 15.28 -6.75 2.21
N ALA A 289 15.84 -5.54 2.29
CA ALA A 289 15.08 -4.30 2.35
C ALA A 289 14.64 -3.77 0.96
N GLY A 290 15.23 -4.28 -0.12
CA GLY A 290 15.05 -3.78 -1.48
C GLY A 290 13.99 -4.52 -2.29
N ARG A 291 13.65 -3.94 -3.44
CA ARG A 291 12.82 -4.56 -4.47
C ARG A 291 13.71 -4.88 -5.67
N VAL A 292 13.54 -6.07 -6.23
CA VAL A 292 14.24 -6.54 -7.43
C VAL A 292 13.23 -6.85 -8.50
N MET A 293 13.47 -6.38 -9.73
CA MET A 293 12.70 -6.71 -10.91
C MET A 293 13.63 -7.29 -11.98
N PHE A 294 13.18 -8.37 -12.60
CA PHE A 294 13.87 -9.03 -13.69
C PHE A 294 12.99 -9.04 -14.92
N ASN A 295 13.59 -8.73 -16.05
CA ASN A 295 12.99 -8.75 -17.36
C ASN A 295 13.87 -9.62 -18.27
N ALA A 296 13.34 -10.74 -18.75
CA ALA A 296 14.08 -11.70 -19.56
C ALA A 296 14.38 -11.19 -20.98
N THR A 297 14.05 -9.95 -21.31
CA THR A 297 14.24 -9.38 -22.65
C THR A 297 14.67 -7.91 -22.59
N ASP A 298 15.43 -7.47 -23.59
CA ASP A 298 15.76 -6.09 -23.87
C ASP A 298 15.02 -5.58 -25.12
N ASP A 299 14.02 -6.30 -25.63
CA ASP A 299 13.24 -5.91 -26.82
C ASP A 299 12.13 -4.88 -26.53
N THR A 300 12.02 -4.34 -25.31
CA THR A 300 10.93 -3.41 -24.96
C THR A 300 11.02 -2.11 -25.76
N TYR A 301 12.19 -1.71 -26.27
CA TYR A 301 12.37 -0.58 -27.20
C TYR A 301 11.47 -0.66 -28.44
N ARG A 302 11.10 -1.88 -28.87
CA ARG A 302 10.19 -2.09 -30.01
C ARG A 302 8.78 -1.62 -29.69
N TRP A 303 8.38 -1.64 -28.42
CA TRP A 303 7.09 -1.12 -27.98
C TRP A 303 6.98 0.36 -28.31
N ARG A 304 8.06 1.13 -28.15
CA ARG A 304 8.05 2.57 -28.37
C ARG A 304 7.67 2.97 -29.80
N ALA A 305 8.00 2.14 -30.79
CA ALA A 305 7.66 2.41 -32.19
C ALA A 305 6.13 2.33 -32.47
N ILE A 306 5.39 1.61 -31.63
CA ILE A 306 3.95 1.36 -31.80
C ILE A 306 3.13 2.09 -30.72
N LEU A 307 3.61 2.05 -29.47
CA LEU A 307 2.97 2.56 -28.25
C LEU A 307 4.01 3.25 -27.37
N GLU A 308 4.44 4.46 -27.75
CA GLU A 308 5.41 5.26 -26.97
C GLU A 308 5.01 5.41 -25.50
N THR A 309 3.73 5.71 -25.23
CA THR A 309 3.22 5.88 -23.86
C THR A 309 3.29 4.60 -23.03
N ALA A 310 3.16 3.42 -23.64
CA ALA A 310 3.25 2.14 -22.94
C ALA A 310 4.70 1.88 -22.50
N TYR A 311 5.66 2.12 -23.39
CA TYR A 311 7.09 2.01 -23.09
C TYR A 311 7.49 2.97 -21.98
N ASP A 312 7.15 4.25 -22.11
CA ASP A 312 7.51 5.29 -21.15
C ASP A 312 6.92 4.97 -19.76
N ARG A 313 5.63 4.63 -19.71
CA ARG A 313 4.97 4.29 -18.44
C ARG A 313 5.50 3.00 -17.81
N PHE A 314 5.83 1.97 -18.60
CA PHE A 314 6.41 0.74 -18.07
C PHE A 314 7.72 1.01 -17.34
N TRP A 315 8.65 1.72 -17.98
CA TRP A 315 9.97 1.99 -17.39
C TRP A 315 9.90 2.95 -16.20
N VAL A 316 9.17 4.06 -16.32
CA VAL A 316 9.04 5.03 -15.23
C VAL A 316 8.34 4.41 -14.02
N ARG A 317 7.28 3.61 -14.23
CA ARG A 317 6.59 2.93 -13.13
C ARG A 317 7.39 1.79 -12.53
N SER A 318 8.20 1.10 -13.31
CA SER A 318 9.12 0.08 -12.80
C SER A 318 10.19 0.70 -11.90
N ILE A 319 10.82 1.80 -12.34
CA ILE A 319 11.80 2.54 -11.53
C ILE A 319 11.15 3.10 -10.27
N ARG A 320 9.96 3.70 -10.38
CA ARG A 320 9.21 4.18 -9.21
C ARG A 320 8.89 3.06 -8.23
N PHE A 321 8.40 1.92 -8.72
CA PHE A 321 8.13 0.74 -7.88
C PHE A 321 9.39 0.27 -7.15
N LEU A 322 10.54 0.28 -7.81
CA LEU A 322 11.81 -0.10 -7.21
C LEU A 322 12.26 0.92 -6.14
N PHE A 323 12.13 2.22 -6.43
CA PHE A 323 12.46 3.31 -5.52
C PHE A 323 11.59 3.34 -4.26
N GLU A 324 10.30 3.04 -4.39
CA GLU A 324 9.38 2.90 -3.25
C GLU A 324 9.84 1.86 -2.22
N GLY A 325 10.61 0.85 -2.65
CA GLY A 325 11.29 -0.08 -1.73
C GLY A 325 12.26 0.63 -0.80
N LYS A 326 13.06 1.56 -1.33
CA LYS A 326 14.03 2.36 -0.56
C LYS A 326 13.34 3.30 0.42
N ILE A 327 12.25 3.94 0.00
CA ILE A 327 11.46 4.81 0.89
C ILE A 327 10.90 4.00 2.06
N ALA A 328 10.33 2.82 1.77
CA ALA A 328 9.80 1.92 2.80
C ALA A 328 10.90 1.30 3.70
N ALA A 329 12.13 1.19 3.20
CA ALA A 329 13.30 0.79 3.98
C ALA A 329 13.80 1.91 4.90
N GLY A 330 13.50 3.18 4.61
CA GLY A 330 13.93 4.33 5.42
C GLY A 330 15.37 4.75 5.12
N ASN A 331 16.07 5.23 6.14
CA ASN A 331 17.49 5.57 6.05
C ASN A 331 18.32 4.29 6.26
N SER A 332 19.46 4.14 5.56
CA SER A 332 20.40 3.03 5.73
C SER A 332 20.85 2.83 7.19
N ARG A 333 20.75 3.88 8.03
CA ARG A 333 21.06 3.85 9.46
C ARG A 333 19.86 3.73 10.40
N LEU A 334 18.65 4.07 9.94
CA LEU A 334 17.46 4.05 10.78
C LEU A 334 16.22 3.77 9.94
N ARG A 335 15.47 2.76 10.37
CA ARG A 335 14.18 2.40 9.81
C ARG A 335 13.13 2.44 10.91
N VAL A 336 11.99 3.05 10.63
CA VAL A 336 10.84 3.09 11.54
C VAL A 336 9.65 2.47 10.83
N LEU A 337 9.00 1.51 11.50
CA LEU A 337 7.90 0.71 10.99
C LEU A 337 6.73 0.82 11.94
N VAL A 338 5.53 0.87 11.37
CA VAL A 338 4.26 0.68 12.06
C VAL A 338 3.61 -0.57 11.49
N ASP A 339 2.98 -1.37 12.34
CA ASP A 339 2.32 -2.62 11.94
C ASP A 339 1.08 -2.38 11.07
N GLU A 340 0.30 -1.36 11.38
CA GLU A 340 -0.92 -1.01 10.66
C GLU A 340 -0.94 0.47 10.24
N ALA A 341 -1.16 0.72 8.95
CA ALA A 341 -1.26 2.08 8.42
C ALA A 341 -2.60 2.78 8.77
N ARG A 342 -3.63 2.00 9.15
CA ARG A 342 -4.95 2.49 9.55
C ARG A 342 -5.44 1.67 10.74
N VAL A 343 -5.68 2.34 11.87
CA VAL A 343 -6.09 1.72 13.14
C VAL A 343 -7.29 2.42 13.73
N GLU A 344 -8.03 1.74 14.60
CA GLU A 344 -9.15 2.34 15.32
C GLU A 344 -8.70 3.12 16.55
N LEU A 345 -9.49 4.13 16.94
CA LEU A 345 -9.27 4.90 18.15
C LEU A 345 -9.16 3.98 19.38
N GLY A 346 -8.05 4.08 20.12
CA GLY A 346 -7.77 3.25 21.30
C GLY A 346 -7.09 1.90 21.01
N GLN A 347 -6.98 1.49 19.75
CA GLN A 347 -6.15 0.35 19.34
C GLN A 347 -4.67 0.65 19.60
N ALA A 348 -3.91 -0.35 20.05
CA ALA A 348 -2.47 -0.21 20.19
C ALA A 348 -1.79 -0.43 18.84
N VAL A 349 -0.93 0.50 18.45
CA VAL A 349 -0.08 0.43 17.26
C VAL A 349 1.30 -0.04 17.69
N LYS A 350 1.82 -1.10 17.07
CA LYS A 350 3.20 -1.52 17.32
C LYS A 350 4.13 -0.67 16.48
N VAL A 351 5.02 0.04 17.16
CA VAL A 351 6.10 0.82 16.53
C VAL A 351 7.39 0.03 16.68
N THR A 352 8.03 -0.29 15.56
CA THR A 352 9.34 -0.97 15.53
C THR A 352 10.36 -0.05 14.89
N ALA A 353 11.56 0.02 15.45
CA ALA A 353 12.68 0.70 14.81
C ALA A 353 13.88 -0.24 14.68
N GLU A 354 14.58 -0.15 13.56
CA GLU A 354 15.86 -0.81 13.32
C GLU A 354 16.91 0.29 13.15
N ALA A 355 17.86 0.37 14.08
CA ALA A 355 18.86 1.42 14.14
C ALA A 355 20.27 0.84 14.03
N ARG A 356 21.16 1.57 13.35
CA ARG A 356 22.56 1.22 13.12
C ARG A 356 23.50 2.39 13.43
N THR A 357 24.72 2.06 13.79
CA THR A 357 25.81 3.02 14.06
C THR A 357 26.29 3.71 12.77
N GLU A 358 27.24 4.64 12.88
CA GLU A 358 27.91 5.25 11.72
C GLU A 358 28.68 4.23 10.87
N THR A 359 29.09 3.12 11.48
CA THR A 359 29.77 2.01 10.82
C THR A 359 28.79 0.94 10.29
N PHE A 360 27.49 1.23 10.29
CA PHE A 360 26.40 0.33 9.87
C PHE A 360 26.26 -0.96 10.69
N GLU A 361 26.87 -1.02 11.87
CA GLU A 361 26.66 -2.10 12.82
C GLU A 361 25.36 -1.89 13.60
N PRO A 362 24.69 -2.96 14.09
CA PRO A 362 23.47 -2.81 14.87
C PRO A 362 23.69 -1.91 16.10
N LEU A 363 22.80 -0.93 16.31
CA LEU A 363 22.89 -0.02 17.45
C LEU A 363 22.60 -0.79 18.75
N LEU A 364 23.57 -0.82 19.66
CA LEU A 364 23.44 -1.45 20.97
C LEU A 364 23.20 -0.39 22.05
N ASP A 365 21.96 0.12 22.11
CA ASP A 365 21.54 1.08 23.13
C ASP A 365 20.43 0.49 24.02
N SER A 366 20.24 1.10 25.19
CA SER A 366 19.22 0.76 26.19
C SER A 366 17.81 1.25 25.81
N SER A 367 17.71 2.26 24.95
CA SER A 367 16.45 2.77 24.42
C SER A 367 16.65 3.62 23.17
N LEU A 368 15.60 3.78 22.37
CA LEU A 368 15.57 4.71 21.24
C LEU A 368 14.40 5.68 21.40
N GLU A 369 14.66 6.99 21.30
CA GLU A 369 13.62 8.02 21.41
C GLU A 369 13.11 8.49 20.05
N LEU A 370 11.80 8.36 19.85
CA LEU A 370 11.07 8.91 18.72
C LEU A 370 10.07 9.98 19.22
N VAL A 371 9.58 10.80 18.29
CA VAL A 371 8.53 11.80 18.52
C VAL A 371 7.33 11.43 17.64
N MET A 372 6.18 11.23 18.27
CA MET A 372 4.90 11.11 17.59
C MET A 372 4.23 12.49 17.53
N GLN A 373 3.85 12.94 16.35
CA GLN A 373 3.13 14.18 16.11
C GLN A 373 1.74 13.91 15.52
N GLY A 374 0.69 14.43 16.16
CA GLY A 374 -0.68 14.40 15.66
C GLY A 374 -0.99 15.53 14.67
N GLU A 375 -2.07 15.37 13.90
CA GLU A 375 -2.57 16.38 12.95
C GLU A 375 -2.95 17.72 13.64
N ASP A 376 -3.35 17.66 14.90
CA ASP A 376 -3.65 18.82 15.75
C ASP A 376 -2.39 19.58 16.23
N GLY A 377 -1.20 19.10 15.86
CA GLY A 377 0.09 19.64 16.31
C GLY A 377 0.54 19.12 17.67
N SER A 378 -0.22 18.22 18.30
CA SER A 378 0.22 17.53 19.52
C SER A 378 1.53 16.77 19.25
N LYS A 379 2.45 16.80 20.21
CA LYS A 379 3.71 16.04 20.17
C LYS A 379 3.84 15.21 21.42
N GLU A 380 4.10 13.93 21.25
CA GLU A 380 4.31 12.95 22.31
C GLU A 380 5.66 12.24 22.09
N ARG A 381 6.46 12.10 23.15
CA ARG A 381 7.71 11.32 23.07
C ARG A 381 7.39 9.85 23.22
N VAL A 382 7.97 9.04 22.33
CA VAL A 382 7.76 7.59 22.27
C VAL A 382 9.12 6.92 22.47
N THR A 383 9.29 6.23 23.59
CA THR A 383 10.54 5.51 23.92
C THR A 383 10.38 4.03 23.54
N LEU A 384 11.31 3.53 22.74
CA LEU A 384 11.36 2.14 22.32
C LEU A 384 12.40 1.37 23.13
N ALA A 385 12.05 0.14 23.51
CA ALA A 385 12.93 -0.77 24.24
C ALA A 385 13.62 -1.74 23.26
N PRO A 386 14.88 -2.14 23.51
CA PRO A 386 15.57 -3.10 22.67
C PRO A 386 14.89 -4.47 22.71
N VAL A 387 14.87 -5.15 21.57
CA VAL A 387 14.28 -6.49 21.45
C VAL A 387 15.34 -7.56 21.75
N GLU A 388 15.06 -8.42 22.72
CA GLU A 388 15.97 -9.50 23.11
C GLU A 388 16.24 -10.45 21.94
N GLY A 389 17.53 -10.77 21.70
CA GLY A 389 17.96 -11.62 20.60
C GLY A 389 17.99 -10.96 19.22
N MET A 390 17.61 -9.68 19.10
CA MET A 390 17.69 -8.92 17.84
C MET A 390 18.45 -7.60 18.05
N PRO A 391 19.80 -7.63 18.01
CA PRO A 391 20.64 -6.42 18.08
C PRO A 391 20.20 -5.33 17.09
N GLY A 392 20.16 -4.08 17.54
CA GLY A 392 19.75 -2.94 16.71
C GLY A 392 18.24 -2.80 16.50
N ARG A 393 17.42 -3.72 17.00
CA ARG A 393 15.95 -3.65 16.91
C ARG A 393 15.35 -3.16 18.22
N PHE A 394 14.43 -2.21 18.11
CA PHE A 394 13.70 -1.60 19.22
C PHE A 394 12.20 -1.66 18.94
N GLU A 395 11.37 -1.81 19.98
CA GLU A 395 9.92 -1.83 19.84
C GLU A 395 9.19 -1.15 20.99
N THR A 396 7.97 -0.68 20.71
CA THR A 396 7.00 -0.21 21.72
C THR A 396 5.58 -0.27 21.17
N PHE A 397 4.61 -0.03 22.03
CA PHE A 397 3.20 0.10 21.66
C PHE A 397 2.68 1.48 22.02
N VAL A 398 2.08 2.15 21.05
CA VAL A 398 1.48 3.47 21.24
C VAL A 398 -0.03 3.35 21.12
N ARG A 399 -0.78 4.05 21.98
CA ARG A 399 -2.25 4.08 21.96
C ARG A 399 -2.74 5.50 21.72
N PRO A 400 -3.01 5.88 20.46
CA PRO A 400 -3.51 7.20 20.14
C PRO A 400 -4.86 7.49 20.81
N THR A 401 -5.01 8.71 21.33
CA THR A 401 -6.23 9.16 22.03
C THR A 401 -7.10 10.10 21.20
N ALA A 402 -6.64 10.48 20.00
CA ALA A 402 -7.36 11.31 19.05
C ALA A 402 -7.40 10.65 17.68
N THR A 403 -8.43 10.96 16.88
CA THR A 403 -8.52 10.57 15.47
C THR A 403 -7.69 11.51 14.59
N GLY A 404 -7.30 11.05 13.41
CA GLY A 404 -6.53 11.82 12.44
C GLY A 404 -5.22 11.14 12.04
N PHE A 405 -4.37 11.87 11.33
CA PHE A 405 -3.06 11.36 10.90
C PHE A 405 -1.99 11.60 11.96
N PHE A 406 -1.22 10.56 12.26
CA PHE A 406 -0.07 10.62 13.15
C PHE A 406 1.22 10.37 12.36
N ARG A 407 2.27 11.07 12.75
CA ARG A 407 3.62 10.95 12.20
C ARG A 407 4.57 10.53 13.32
N ILE A 408 5.45 9.58 13.07
CA ILE A 408 6.54 9.20 13.98
C ILE A 408 7.86 9.52 13.28
N GLU A 409 8.69 10.33 13.95
CA GLU A 409 10.01 10.75 13.49
C GLU A 409 11.05 10.58 14.61
N PRO A 410 12.34 10.40 14.30
CA PRO A 410 13.37 10.38 15.32
C PRO A 410 13.50 11.75 15.99
N ALA A 411 13.80 11.75 17.30
CA ALA A 411 13.97 12.99 18.06
C ALA A 411 15.16 13.84 17.55
N GLU A 412 16.17 13.19 16.97
CA GLU A 412 17.30 13.81 16.29
C GLU A 412 17.43 13.28 14.86
N THR A 413 17.84 14.13 13.92
CA THR A 413 18.04 13.71 12.52
C THR A 413 19.25 12.79 12.40
N VAL A 414 19.02 11.49 12.29
CA VAL A 414 20.07 10.49 12.04
C VAL A 414 20.32 10.39 10.53
N GLY A 415 21.54 10.70 10.09
CA GLY A 415 21.97 10.44 8.70
C GLY A 415 21.35 11.35 7.63
N GLY A 416 21.02 12.60 7.98
CA GLY A 416 20.67 13.66 7.02
C GLY A 416 19.27 13.61 6.39
N ARG A 417 18.65 12.43 6.26
CA ARG A 417 17.26 12.28 5.77
C ARG A 417 16.32 11.95 6.94
N ALA A 418 15.23 12.70 7.06
CA ALA A 418 14.20 12.42 8.05
C ALA A 418 13.55 11.07 7.75
N VAL A 419 13.67 10.13 8.69
CA VAL A 419 12.96 8.85 8.63
C VAL A 419 11.59 9.07 9.24
N THR A 420 10.54 8.73 8.52
CA THR A 420 9.19 9.01 8.97
C THR A 420 8.29 7.81 8.73
N ALA A 421 7.61 7.36 9.78
CA ALA A 421 6.48 6.45 9.66
C ALA A 421 5.19 7.23 9.90
N SER A 422 4.09 6.85 9.23
CA SER A 422 2.80 7.47 9.44
C SER A 422 1.68 6.45 9.45
N PHE A 423 0.65 6.73 10.22
CA PHE A 423 -0.56 5.93 10.31
C PHE A 423 -1.77 6.83 10.56
N GLN A 424 -2.95 6.34 10.22
CA GLN A 424 -4.21 7.03 10.42
C GLN A 424 -5.02 6.37 11.53
N VAL A 425 -5.51 7.17 12.46
CA VAL A 425 -6.44 6.74 13.49
C VAL A 425 -7.83 7.14 13.06
N VAL A 426 -8.69 6.14 12.83
CA VAL A 426 -10.09 6.33 12.47
C VAL A 426 -10.99 6.07 13.68
N PRO A 427 -12.19 6.65 13.73
CA PRO A 427 -13.19 6.23 14.70
C PRO A 427 -13.46 4.72 14.53
N ALA A 428 -13.76 4.05 15.64
CA ALA A 428 -14.11 2.63 15.59
C ALA A 428 -15.36 2.43 14.72
N ALA A 429 -15.25 1.57 13.72
CA ALA A 429 -16.33 1.34 12.77
C ALA A 429 -17.33 0.34 13.37
N LEU A 430 -18.33 0.86 14.09
CA LEU A 430 -19.44 0.06 14.63
C LEU A 430 -20.39 -0.43 13.52
N GLU A 431 -20.48 0.30 12.41
CA GLU A 431 -21.34 0.00 11.26
C GLU A 431 -20.50 -0.40 10.04
N LYS A 432 -20.96 -1.39 9.28
CA LYS A 432 -20.30 -1.81 8.04
C LYS A 432 -20.61 -0.79 6.94
N GLU A 433 -19.57 -0.21 6.35
CA GLU A 433 -19.70 0.63 5.15
C GLU A 433 -20.15 -0.23 3.94
N GLY A 434 -21.16 0.23 3.23
CA GLY A 434 -21.66 -0.42 2.01
C GLY A 434 -23.16 -0.22 1.78
N PRO A 435 -23.66 -0.61 0.60
CA PRO A 435 -25.07 -0.54 0.29
C PRO A 435 -25.88 -1.42 1.25
N VAL A 436 -26.99 -0.88 1.75
CA VAL A 436 -27.96 -1.65 2.53
C VAL A 436 -28.63 -2.67 1.62
N ASP A 437 -28.61 -3.95 2.00
CA ASP A 437 -29.40 -4.99 1.32
C ASP A 437 -30.87 -4.87 1.74
N LEU A 438 -31.60 -4.03 1.00
CA LEU A 438 -33.03 -3.81 1.23
C LEU A 438 -33.86 -5.08 1.02
N ALA A 439 -33.40 -6.03 0.21
CA ALA A 439 -34.10 -7.29 -0.03
C ALA A 439 -33.98 -8.22 1.18
N GLU A 440 -32.79 -8.33 1.75
CA GLU A 440 -32.56 -9.06 3.00
C GLU A 440 -33.32 -8.43 4.17
N LEU A 441 -33.27 -7.09 4.32
CA LEU A 441 -34.06 -6.39 5.34
C LEU A 441 -35.56 -6.61 5.16
N ALA A 442 -36.07 -6.62 3.92
CA ALA A 442 -37.47 -6.87 3.65
C ALA A 442 -37.87 -8.30 4.02
N ALA A 443 -37.01 -9.28 3.75
CA ALA A 443 -37.23 -10.67 4.16
C ALA A 443 -37.26 -10.82 5.68
N ILE A 444 -36.35 -10.17 6.41
CA ILE A 444 -36.32 -10.15 7.89
C ILE A 444 -37.59 -9.48 8.44
N ALA A 445 -37.95 -8.31 7.90
CA ALA A 445 -39.10 -7.53 8.35
C ALA A 445 -40.44 -8.23 8.07
N ALA A 446 -40.53 -9.03 7.01
CA ALA A 446 -41.77 -9.74 6.65
C ALA A 446 -42.20 -10.76 7.71
N GLY A 447 -41.25 -11.38 8.44
CA GLY A 447 -41.55 -12.41 9.45
C GLY A 447 -42.51 -11.95 10.55
N PRO A 448 -42.24 -10.82 11.23
CA PRO A 448 -43.15 -10.23 12.23
C PRO A 448 -44.35 -9.45 11.65
N GLY A 449 -44.54 -9.41 10.32
CA GLY A 449 -45.51 -8.51 9.66
C GLY A 449 -45.04 -7.06 9.57
N GLY A 450 -43.74 -6.82 9.70
CA GLY A 450 -43.12 -5.50 9.52
C GLY A 450 -42.94 -5.13 8.05
N ARG A 451 -42.57 -3.87 7.81
CA ARG A 451 -42.19 -3.35 6.49
C ARG A 451 -40.88 -2.59 6.57
N VAL A 452 -40.08 -2.66 5.53
CA VAL A 452 -38.92 -1.79 5.37
C VAL A 452 -39.39 -0.42 4.90
N VAL A 453 -38.75 0.62 5.43
CA VAL A 453 -38.95 2.01 5.02
C VAL A 453 -37.62 2.48 4.46
N ASP A 454 -37.58 2.69 3.15
CA ASP A 454 -36.37 3.10 2.41
C ASP A 454 -36.25 4.63 2.25
N ARG A 455 -37.35 5.37 2.49
CA ARG A 455 -37.37 6.84 2.39
C ARG A 455 -37.54 7.49 3.78
N PRO A 456 -36.68 8.48 4.13
CA PRO A 456 -36.83 9.23 5.38
C PRO A 456 -38.20 9.91 5.53
N THR A 457 -38.80 10.35 4.42
CA THR A 457 -40.12 11.00 4.39
C THR A 457 -41.26 10.08 4.82
N GLU A 458 -41.10 8.77 4.63
CA GLU A 458 -42.11 7.77 4.99
C GLU A 458 -41.97 7.27 6.43
N LEU A 459 -40.84 7.56 7.08
CA LEU A 459 -40.53 7.08 8.44
C LEU A 459 -41.51 7.61 9.48
N ALA A 460 -41.84 8.90 9.43
CA ALA A 460 -42.79 9.50 10.36
C ALA A 460 -44.18 8.85 10.26
N ALA A 461 -44.64 8.57 9.04
CA ALA A 461 -45.89 7.87 8.80
C ALA A 461 -45.84 6.40 9.24
N ALA A 462 -44.69 5.74 9.06
CA ALA A 462 -44.45 4.39 9.57
C ALA A 462 -44.52 4.31 11.09
N CYS A 463 -43.81 5.21 11.79
CA CYS A 463 -43.84 5.30 13.25
C CYS A 463 -45.26 5.55 13.78
N ALA A 464 -46.04 6.40 13.11
CA ALA A 464 -47.43 6.66 13.47
C ALA A 464 -48.36 5.44 13.29
N SER A 465 -48.01 4.50 12.41
CA SER A 465 -48.78 3.27 12.18
C SER A 465 -48.51 2.16 13.21
N ILE A 466 -47.49 2.31 14.04
CA ILE A 466 -47.18 1.36 15.11
C ILE A 466 -48.22 1.52 16.20
N ALA A 467 -49.09 0.51 16.36
CA ALA A 467 -50.10 0.51 17.40
C ALA A 467 -49.44 0.60 18.78
N SER A 468 -49.85 1.59 19.57
CA SER A 468 -49.38 1.75 20.95
C SER A 468 -49.73 0.50 21.76
N GLN A 469 -48.73 -0.26 22.19
CA GLN A 469 -48.92 -1.42 23.08
C GLN A 469 -48.99 -1.00 24.56
N THR A 470 -49.39 0.23 24.85
CA THR A 470 -49.52 0.71 26.22
C THR A 470 -50.59 -0.15 26.91
N ARG A 471 -50.16 -1.10 27.73
CA ARG A 471 -51.04 -2.00 28.46
C ARG A 471 -51.42 -1.32 29.77
N ILE A 472 -52.68 -0.92 29.90
CA ILE A 472 -53.22 -0.47 31.19
C ILE A 472 -53.39 -1.74 32.03
N GLU A 473 -52.45 -2.02 32.92
CA GLU A 473 -52.61 -3.09 33.92
C GLU A 473 -53.57 -2.60 35.00
N SER A 474 -54.83 -3.02 34.91
CA SER A 474 -55.83 -2.76 35.94
C SER A 474 -55.63 -3.75 37.10
N PHE A 475 -54.94 -3.33 38.15
CA PHE A 475 -54.90 -4.07 39.41
C PHE A 475 -56.30 -4.00 40.06
N THR A 476 -56.97 -5.14 40.14
CA THR A 476 -58.21 -5.26 40.92
C THR A 476 -57.83 -5.59 42.35
N SER A 477 -57.77 -4.57 43.22
CA SER A 477 -57.64 -4.80 44.67
C SER A 477 -59.00 -5.23 45.21
N SER A 478 -59.10 -6.44 45.74
CA SER A 478 -60.27 -6.88 46.49
C SER A 478 -60.13 -6.40 47.93
N ASP A 479 -60.76 -5.28 48.26
CA ASP A 479 -60.80 -4.82 49.66
C ASP A 479 -61.62 -5.83 50.48
N THR A 480 -60.98 -6.48 51.45
CA THR A 480 -61.67 -7.47 52.29
C THR A 480 -62.62 -6.77 53.25
N LEU A 481 -63.80 -7.34 53.50
CA LEU A 481 -64.78 -6.77 54.44
C LEU A 481 -64.21 -6.58 55.86
N TRP A 482 -63.13 -7.27 56.20
CA TRP A 482 -62.43 -7.16 57.49
C TRP A 482 -61.60 -5.88 57.64
N ASP A 483 -61.14 -5.29 56.52
CA ASP A 483 -60.36 -4.05 56.52
C ASP A 483 -61.24 -2.79 56.64
N ALA A 484 -62.56 -2.95 56.58
CA ALA A 484 -63.46 -1.83 56.67
C ALA A 484 -63.66 -1.37 58.13
N TRP A 485 -63.53 -0.05 58.35
CA TRP A 485 -63.64 0.57 59.68
C TRP A 485 -64.98 0.25 60.39
N TRP A 486 -66.06 0.04 59.63
CA TRP A 486 -67.37 -0.28 60.17
C TRP A 486 -67.42 -1.69 60.79
N THR A 487 -66.59 -2.62 60.31
CA THR A 487 -66.48 -3.99 60.84
C THR A 487 -65.83 -3.95 62.22
N VAL A 488 -64.78 -3.14 62.39
CA VAL A 488 -64.15 -2.87 63.70
C VAL A 488 -65.14 -2.18 64.65
N ALA A 489 -65.88 -1.18 64.16
CA ALA A 489 -66.88 -0.47 64.96
C ALA A 489 -68.01 -1.40 65.44
N ALA A 490 -68.49 -2.30 64.58
CA ALA A 490 -69.51 -3.29 64.94
C ALA A 490 -69.00 -4.27 66.00
N LEU A 491 -67.76 -4.76 65.86
CA LEU A 491 -67.14 -5.70 66.79
C LEU A 491 -66.92 -5.06 68.17
N LEU A 492 -66.42 -3.82 68.21
CA LEU A 492 -66.32 -3.02 69.44
C LEU A 492 -67.69 -2.71 70.05
N GLY A 493 -68.71 -2.48 69.22
CA GLY A 493 -70.08 -2.29 69.67
C GLY A 493 -70.65 -3.51 70.37
N VAL A 494 -70.44 -4.71 69.82
CA VAL A 494 -70.89 -5.97 70.43
C VAL A 494 -70.15 -6.24 71.75
N LEU A 495 -68.82 -6.06 71.78
CA LEU A 495 -68.02 -6.16 73.01
C LEU A 495 -68.44 -5.14 74.07
N GLY A 496 -68.70 -3.89 73.67
CA GLY A 496 -69.17 -2.84 74.57
C GLY A 496 -70.56 -3.14 75.12
N LEU A 497 -71.47 -3.66 74.29
CA LEU A 497 -72.80 -4.08 74.70
C LEU A 497 -72.74 -5.26 75.68
N GLU A 498 -71.87 -6.24 75.40
CA GLU A 498 -71.64 -7.40 76.26
C GLU A 498 -71.08 -6.98 77.62
N TRP A 499 -70.08 -6.10 77.64
CA TRP A 499 -69.54 -5.52 78.87
C TRP A 499 -70.62 -4.76 79.66
N TRP A 500 -71.43 -3.94 78.99
CA TRP A 500 -72.52 -3.21 79.62
C TRP A 500 -73.58 -4.15 80.21
N LEU A 501 -73.96 -5.21 79.48
CA LEU A 501 -74.89 -6.23 79.95
C LEU A 501 -74.33 -7.00 81.16
N ARG A 502 -73.05 -7.41 81.13
CA ARG A 502 -72.38 -8.06 82.27
C ARG A 502 -72.35 -7.17 83.50
N LYS A 503 -72.07 -5.87 83.32
CA LYS A 503 -72.07 -4.88 84.41
C LYS A 503 -73.46 -4.71 85.01
N ARG A 504 -74.51 -4.71 84.18
CA ARG A 504 -75.91 -4.62 84.64
C ARG A 504 -76.39 -5.89 85.36
N ALA A 505 -75.84 -7.04 85.01
CA ALA A 505 -76.14 -8.34 85.62
C ALA A 505 -75.29 -8.69 86.86
N ASN A 506 -74.41 -7.77 87.33
CA ASN A 506 -73.47 -7.99 88.44
C ASN A 506 -72.53 -9.21 88.26
N LEU A 507 -72.09 -9.47 87.02
CA LEU A 507 -71.17 -10.57 86.68
C LEU A 507 -69.72 -10.10 86.48
N LEU A 508 -69.38 -8.90 86.95
CA LEU A 508 -68.07 -8.26 86.84
C LEU A 508 -67.49 -7.96 88.22
#